data_AF-A0A2U3NYA9-F1
#
_entry.id   AF-A0A2U3NYA9-F1
#
_cell.length_a   1.000
_cell.length_b   1.000
_cell.length_c   1.000
_cell.angle_alpha   90.00
_cell.angle_beta   90.00
_cell.angle_gamma   90.00
#
_symmetry.space_group_name_H-M   'P 1'
#
loop_
_entity.id
_entity.type
_entity.pdbx_description
1 polymer ?
#
loop_
_entity_poly.entity_id
_entity_poly.type
_entity_poly.pdbx_seq_one_letter_code
_entity_poly.pdbx_strand_id
1 'polypeptide(L)'
;VELKLRAHWLLGYGPARVALTQLARRGDPFAQLVVDNSQPGNGNCLTEQIRERGRLSSVVGNGWVTADAQIVRDVFRDDRFRTFKPRDRSPFRVVQWLVAKTNPGVLNGLEPPSLLVVDPPEHARLRRLVSRAFTPRATDRLRDRIEEIVNGVLDDLDSETHCDLIASYASRVPIEVIAEMLGIPGRRYPASTNSLIPAPNC
;
A
#
# COMPACT_ATOMS: atom_id res chain seq x y z
N VAL A 1 -19.09 4.92 17.95
CA VAL A 1 -18.43 4.70 16.64
C VAL A 1 -17.17 3.85 16.80
N GLU A 2 -16.32 4.17 17.77
CA GLU A 2 -15.04 3.50 18.02
C GLU A 2 -15.11 1.99 18.33
N LEU A 3 -16.09 1.53 19.11
CA LEU A 3 -16.24 0.09 19.44
C LEU A 3 -16.62 -0.75 18.21
N LYS A 4 -17.52 -0.24 17.36
CA LYS A 4 -17.91 -0.91 16.10
C LYS A 4 -16.74 -0.97 15.12
N LEU A 5 -15.97 0.12 15.03
CA LEU A 5 -14.76 0.19 14.22
C LEU A 5 -13.71 -0.82 14.70
N ARG A 6 -13.41 -0.85 16.00
CA ARG A 6 -12.48 -1.84 16.60
C ARG A 6 -12.94 -3.27 16.40
N ALA A 7 -14.23 -3.56 16.61
CA ALA A 7 -14.80 -4.89 16.38
C ALA A 7 -14.72 -5.30 14.91
N HIS A 8 -14.97 -4.39 13.97
CA HIS A 8 -14.83 -4.63 12.53
C HIS A 8 -13.39 -4.98 12.14
N TRP A 9 -12.41 -4.21 12.63
CA TRP A 9 -11.00 -4.48 12.36
C TRP A 9 -10.52 -5.78 12.99
N LEU A 10 -10.91 -6.05 14.24
CA LEU A 10 -10.59 -7.30 14.92
C LEU A 10 -11.20 -8.51 14.22
N LEU A 11 -12.47 -8.46 13.83
CA LEU A 11 -13.16 -9.57 13.17
C LEU A 11 -12.72 -9.74 11.71
N GLY A 12 -12.45 -8.65 11.00
CA GLY A 12 -12.12 -8.65 9.58
C GLY A 12 -10.64 -8.94 9.27
N TYR A 13 -9.73 -8.51 10.14
CA TYR A 13 -8.29 -8.55 9.89
C TYR A 13 -7.48 -9.23 11.01
N GLY A 14 -8.05 -9.35 12.22
CA GLY A 14 -7.37 -9.95 13.38
C GLY A 14 -6.93 -11.40 13.15
N PRO A 15 -7.83 -12.34 12.78
CA PRO A 15 -7.45 -13.73 12.53
C PRO A 15 -6.39 -13.89 11.45
N ALA A 16 -6.52 -13.17 10.33
CA ALA A 16 -5.54 -13.20 9.25
C ALA A 16 -4.16 -12.68 9.71
N ARG A 17 -4.15 -11.57 10.47
CA ARG A 17 -2.92 -11.00 11.04
C ARG A 17 -2.27 -11.95 12.04
N VAL A 18 -3.05 -12.61 12.91
CA VAL A 18 -2.52 -13.59 13.88
C VAL A 18 -1.95 -14.80 13.17
N ALA A 19 -2.65 -15.34 12.16
CA ALA A 19 -2.17 -16.47 11.37
C ALA A 19 -0.86 -16.14 10.64
N LEU A 20 -0.79 -14.98 9.97
CA LEU A 20 0.44 -14.50 9.32
C LEU A 20 1.56 -14.29 10.35
N THR A 21 1.27 -13.71 11.51
CA THR A 21 2.29 -13.53 12.57
C THR A 21 2.81 -14.87 13.08
N GLN A 22 1.95 -15.88 13.24
CA GLN A 22 2.37 -17.22 13.64
C GLN A 22 3.21 -17.91 12.55
N LEU A 23 2.84 -17.77 11.28
CA LEU A 23 3.64 -18.29 10.16
C LEU A 23 5.01 -17.61 10.06
N ALA A 24 5.06 -16.29 10.27
CA ALA A 24 6.30 -15.54 10.30
C ALA A 24 7.23 -16.05 11.41
N ARG A 25 6.69 -16.29 12.61
CA ARG A 25 7.43 -16.91 13.73
C ARG A 25 7.90 -18.34 13.46
N ARG A 26 7.24 -19.06 12.54
CA ARG A 26 7.63 -20.40 12.09
C ARG A 26 8.66 -20.40 10.96
N GLY A 27 9.16 -19.23 10.56
CA GLY A 27 10.18 -19.12 9.51
C GLY A 27 9.61 -19.10 8.09
N ASP A 28 8.31 -18.79 7.90
CA ASP A 28 7.79 -18.60 6.55
C ASP A 28 8.19 -17.21 5.99
N PRO A 29 8.99 -17.13 4.91
CA PRO A 29 9.53 -15.89 4.37
C PRO A 29 8.45 -15.01 3.76
N PHE A 30 7.37 -15.57 3.21
CA PHE A 30 6.23 -14.78 2.74
C PHE A 30 5.51 -14.11 3.91
N ALA A 31 5.22 -14.85 4.97
CA ALA A 31 4.60 -14.28 6.15
C ALA A 31 5.50 -13.24 6.84
N GLN A 32 6.82 -13.44 6.87
CA GLN A 32 7.79 -12.45 7.36
C GLN A 32 7.79 -11.19 6.49
N LEU A 33 7.77 -11.33 5.17
CA LEU A 33 7.71 -10.21 4.23
C LEU A 33 6.41 -9.40 4.40
N VAL A 34 5.30 -10.05 4.72
CA VAL A 34 4.00 -9.37 4.91
C VAL A 34 3.88 -8.72 6.29
N VAL A 35 4.42 -9.33 7.35
CA VAL A 35 4.25 -8.86 8.73
C VAL A 35 5.36 -7.90 9.17
N ASP A 36 6.60 -8.13 8.73
CA ASP A 36 7.80 -7.44 9.18
C ASP A 36 8.58 -6.82 8.01
N ASN A 37 7.89 -6.03 7.19
CA ASN A 37 8.52 -5.26 6.10
C ASN A 37 9.16 -3.94 6.58
N SER A 38 9.31 -3.77 7.90
CA SER A 38 9.75 -2.50 8.49
C SER A 38 11.27 -2.38 8.55
N GLN A 39 12.00 -3.50 8.42
CA GLN A 39 13.46 -3.54 8.47
C GLN A 39 14.04 -3.31 7.06
N PRO A 40 14.72 -2.18 6.81
CA PRO A 40 15.36 -1.92 5.53
C PRO A 40 16.40 -3.00 5.21
N GLY A 41 16.25 -3.68 4.08
CA GLY A 41 17.21 -4.69 3.59
C GLY A 41 16.76 -6.15 3.69
N ASN A 42 15.88 -6.52 4.65
CA ASN A 42 15.43 -7.91 4.78
C ASN A 42 14.50 -8.35 3.63
N GLY A 43 13.74 -7.41 3.04
CA GLY A 43 12.77 -7.72 1.99
C GLY A 43 13.38 -8.40 0.75
N ASN A 44 14.57 -7.99 0.32
CA ASN A 44 15.26 -8.62 -0.81
C ASN A 44 15.68 -10.06 -0.46
N CYS A 45 16.23 -10.28 0.74
CA CYS A 45 16.62 -11.61 1.21
C CYS A 45 15.40 -12.56 1.25
N LEU A 46 14.28 -12.10 1.83
CA LEU A 46 13.04 -12.88 1.89
C LEU A 46 12.47 -13.18 0.49
N THR A 47 12.61 -12.23 -0.44
CA THR A 47 12.20 -12.42 -1.84
C THR A 47 13.06 -13.48 -2.53
N GLU A 48 14.37 -13.51 -2.28
CA GLU A 48 15.25 -14.57 -2.80
C GLU A 48 14.93 -15.92 -2.16
N GLN A 49 14.67 -15.99 -0.84
CA GLN A 49 14.22 -17.23 -0.20
C GLN A 49 12.91 -17.77 -0.79
N ILE A 50 11.98 -16.88 -1.17
CA ILE A 50 10.77 -17.28 -1.89
C ILE A 50 11.13 -17.82 -3.28
N ARG A 51 12.07 -17.19 -3.99
CA ARG A 51 12.51 -17.62 -5.33
C ARG A 51 13.21 -18.98 -5.30
N GLU A 52 13.99 -19.28 -4.26
CA GLU A 52 14.65 -20.58 -4.07
C GLU A 52 13.66 -21.73 -3.90
N ARG A 53 12.46 -21.47 -3.38
CA ARG A 53 11.36 -22.45 -3.25
C ARG A 53 10.68 -22.77 -4.59
N GLY A 54 11.12 -22.15 -5.68
CA GLY A 54 10.62 -22.35 -7.03
C GLY A 54 9.89 -21.14 -7.61
N ARG A 55 9.47 -21.25 -8.86
CA ARG A 55 8.81 -20.16 -9.60
C ARG A 55 7.44 -19.80 -9.01
N LEU A 56 6.75 -20.78 -8.45
CA LEU A 56 5.47 -20.64 -7.77
C LEU A 56 5.47 -21.57 -6.56
N SER A 57 5.31 -21.02 -5.37
CA SER A 57 5.35 -21.77 -4.12
C SER A 57 3.99 -21.73 -3.43
N SER A 58 3.54 -22.86 -2.89
CA SER A 58 2.31 -22.90 -2.10
C SER A 58 2.51 -22.20 -0.76
N VAL A 59 1.54 -21.38 -0.36
CA VAL A 59 1.47 -20.77 0.97
C VAL A 59 0.42 -21.52 1.79
N VAL A 60 0.63 -21.57 3.11
CA VAL A 60 -0.36 -22.13 4.05
C VAL A 60 -1.71 -21.43 3.87
N GLY A 61 -2.78 -22.22 3.72
CA GLY A 61 -4.15 -21.70 3.52
C GLY A 61 -4.63 -21.65 2.08
N ASN A 62 -4.21 -22.60 1.23
CA ASN A 62 -4.58 -22.72 -0.20
C ASN A 62 -4.21 -21.50 -1.07
N GLY A 63 -3.17 -20.77 -0.67
CA GLY A 63 -2.63 -19.65 -1.43
C GLY A 63 -1.38 -20.03 -2.22
N TRP A 64 -0.98 -19.15 -3.13
CA TRP A 64 0.27 -19.26 -3.88
C TRP A 64 1.04 -17.94 -3.80
N VAL A 65 2.37 -18.03 -3.77
CA VAL A 65 3.28 -16.89 -3.82
C VAL A 65 4.28 -17.09 -4.95
N THR A 66 4.66 -16.01 -5.63
CA THR A 66 5.68 -16.02 -6.68
C THR A 66 6.54 -14.76 -6.60
N ALA A 67 7.84 -14.93 -6.82
CA ALA A 67 8.81 -13.85 -7.04
C ALA A 67 9.36 -13.88 -8.48
N ASP A 68 8.67 -14.58 -9.40
CA ASP A 68 9.01 -14.69 -10.81
C ASP A 68 8.32 -13.57 -11.61
N ALA A 69 9.13 -12.71 -12.23
CA ALA A 69 8.62 -11.54 -12.94
C ALA A 69 7.73 -11.88 -14.13
N GLN A 70 7.92 -13.04 -14.77
CA GLN A 70 7.08 -13.46 -15.90
C GLN A 70 5.71 -13.92 -15.39
N ILE A 71 5.66 -14.73 -14.34
CA ILE A 71 4.39 -15.16 -13.73
C ILE A 71 3.60 -13.94 -13.23
N VAL A 72 4.25 -12.98 -12.57
CA VAL A 72 3.60 -11.74 -12.12
C VAL A 72 2.98 -10.97 -13.30
N ARG A 73 3.72 -10.82 -14.41
CA ARG A 73 3.20 -10.14 -15.61
C ARG A 73 2.04 -10.88 -16.25
N ASP A 74 2.10 -12.21 -16.31
CA ASP A 74 1.05 -13.03 -16.90
C ASP A 74 -0.22 -12.98 -16.06
N VAL A 75 -0.11 -13.08 -14.73
CA VAL A 75 -1.24 -12.95 -13.78
C VAL A 75 -1.89 -11.57 -13.86
N PHE A 76 -1.12 -10.48 -13.90
CA PHE A 76 -1.67 -9.12 -13.96
C PHE A 76 -2.35 -8.76 -15.29
N ARG A 77 -2.17 -9.57 -16.34
CA ARG A 77 -2.81 -9.37 -17.66
C ARG A 77 -3.98 -10.31 -17.91
N ASP A 78 -4.18 -11.29 -17.03
CA ASP A 78 -5.18 -12.33 -17.20
C ASP A 78 -6.43 -12.03 -16.37
N ASP A 79 -7.53 -11.73 -17.06
CA ASP A 79 -8.82 -11.37 -16.45
C ASP A 79 -9.47 -12.50 -15.62
N ARG A 80 -8.92 -13.72 -15.67
CA ARG A 80 -9.34 -14.83 -14.78
C ARG A 80 -8.95 -14.57 -13.33
N PHE A 81 -7.89 -13.79 -13.10
CA PHE A 81 -7.45 -13.40 -11.75
C PHE A 81 -8.17 -12.13 -11.31
N ARG A 82 -8.86 -12.22 -10.17
CA ARG A 82 -9.65 -11.12 -9.63
C ARG A 82 -9.07 -10.62 -8.32
N THR A 83 -9.40 -9.39 -7.98
CA THR A 83 -9.00 -8.80 -6.70
C THR A 83 -9.67 -9.53 -5.55
N PHE A 84 -8.89 -9.78 -4.49
CA PHE A 84 -9.36 -10.47 -3.29
C PHE A 84 -10.47 -9.67 -2.61
N LYS A 85 -11.66 -10.27 -2.43
CA LYS A 85 -12.83 -9.58 -1.87
C LYS A 85 -12.97 -9.83 -0.37
N PRO A 86 -13.65 -8.93 0.35
CA PRO A 86 -14.06 -9.21 1.74
C PRO A 86 -14.85 -10.51 1.90
N ARG A 87 -15.57 -10.97 0.86
CA ARG A 87 -16.27 -12.27 0.84
C ARG A 87 -15.33 -13.47 0.78
N ASP A 88 -14.11 -13.29 0.28
CA ASP A 88 -13.09 -14.34 0.20
C ASP A 88 -12.30 -14.47 1.51
N ARG A 89 -12.52 -13.57 2.50
CA ARG A 89 -11.80 -13.56 3.79
C ARG A 89 -12.09 -14.77 4.67
N SER A 90 -13.25 -15.40 4.54
CA SER A 90 -13.62 -16.55 5.37
C SER A 90 -14.59 -17.48 4.62
N PRO A 91 -14.40 -18.81 4.69
CA PRO A 91 -15.36 -19.77 4.16
C PRO A 91 -16.67 -19.79 4.96
N PHE A 92 -16.70 -19.23 6.17
CA PHE A 92 -17.86 -19.26 7.06
C PHE A 92 -18.78 -18.06 6.82
N ARG A 93 -20.00 -18.31 6.33
CA ARG A 93 -21.01 -17.26 6.03
C ARG A 93 -21.38 -16.38 7.23
N VAL A 94 -21.33 -16.90 8.45
CA VAL A 94 -21.62 -16.12 9.67
C VAL A 94 -20.57 -15.03 9.90
N VAL A 95 -19.29 -15.32 9.61
CA VAL A 95 -18.19 -14.35 9.73
C VAL A 95 -18.33 -13.28 8.65
N GLN A 96 -18.67 -13.67 7.41
CA GLN A 96 -18.95 -12.73 6.32
C GLN A 96 -20.08 -11.75 6.69
N TRP A 97 -21.17 -12.25 7.29
CA TRP A 97 -22.30 -11.43 7.73
C TRP A 97 -21.91 -10.45 8.84
N LEU A 98 -21.15 -10.91 9.85
CA LEU A 98 -20.66 -10.05 10.93
C LEU A 98 -19.75 -8.93 10.41
N VAL A 99 -18.82 -9.25 9.50
CA VAL A 99 -17.92 -8.27 8.88
C VAL A 99 -18.72 -7.24 8.07
N ALA A 100 -19.71 -7.69 7.30
CA ALA A 100 -20.59 -6.78 6.54
C ALA A 100 -21.41 -5.86 7.44
N LYS A 101 -21.96 -6.37 8.55
CA LYS A 101 -22.81 -5.60 9.49
C LYS A 101 -22.00 -4.62 10.36
N THR A 102 -20.71 -4.89 10.54
CA THR A 102 -19.81 -4.03 11.30
C THR A 102 -19.08 -3.01 10.43
N ASN A 103 -19.27 -3.02 9.10
CA ASN A 103 -18.63 -2.06 8.21
C ASN A 103 -19.01 -0.63 8.60
N PRO A 104 -18.04 0.22 8.98
CA PRO A 104 -18.30 1.57 9.47
C PRO A 104 -18.77 2.54 8.37
N GLY A 105 -18.83 2.12 7.10
CA GLY A 105 -19.20 2.99 5.96
C GLY A 105 -18.14 4.04 5.64
N VAL A 106 -16.93 3.90 6.20
CA VAL A 106 -15.80 4.79 5.97
C VAL A 106 -15.11 4.35 4.68
N LEU A 107 -14.85 5.31 3.79
CA LEU A 107 -14.05 5.09 2.58
C LEU A 107 -12.68 4.51 2.98
N ASN A 108 -12.37 3.32 2.47
CA ASN A 108 -11.13 2.61 2.70
C ASN A 108 -10.58 2.13 1.36
N GLY A 109 -9.27 2.30 1.12
CA GLY A 109 -8.61 1.84 -0.09
C GLY A 109 -8.64 0.32 -0.28
N LEU A 110 -8.84 -0.44 0.81
CA LEU A 110 -8.86 -1.90 0.82
C LEU A 110 -10.27 -2.50 0.73
N GLU A 111 -11.32 -1.67 0.62
CA GLU A 111 -12.70 -2.13 0.49
C GLU A 111 -13.44 -1.43 -0.66
N PRO A 112 -14.38 -2.11 -1.33
CA PRO A 112 -15.21 -1.46 -2.34
C PRO A 112 -15.93 -0.22 -1.77
N PRO A 113 -16.05 0.88 -2.54
CA PRO A 113 -15.82 1.00 -3.98
C PRO A 113 -14.42 1.55 -4.37
N SER A 114 -13.34 1.19 -3.67
CA SER A 114 -11.98 1.59 -4.09
C SER A 114 -11.55 0.98 -5.43
N LEU A 115 -10.92 1.79 -6.30
CA LEU A 115 -10.37 1.35 -7.59
C LEU A 115 -9.38 0.18 -7.44
N LEU A 116 -8.72 0.05 -6.28
CA LEU A 116 -7.73 -0.99 -6.01
C LEU A 116 -8.33 -2.38 -5.76
N VAL A 117 -9.64 -2.46 -5.50
CA VAL A 117 -10.31 -3.70 -5.06
C VAL A 117 -11.65 -3.95 -5.77
N VAL A 118 -11.85 -3.32 -6.93
CA VAL A 118 -12.96 -3.61 -7.84
C VAL A 118 -12.43 -4.20 -9.14
N ASP A 119 -13.22 -5.06 -9.79
CA ASP A 119 -12.89 -5.66 -11.08
C ASP A 119 -13.77 -5.03 -12.19
N PRO A 120 -13.52 -5.29 -13.48
CA PRO A 120 -14.44 -4.91 -14.54
C PRO A 120 -15.88 -5.41 -14.29
N PRO A 121 -16.92 -4.66 -14.70
CA PRO A 121 -16.87 -3.39 -15.42
C PRO A 121 -16.69 -2.15 -14.52
N GLU A 122 -16.85 -2.30 -13.21
CA GLU A 122 -16.85 -1.18 -12.26
C GLU A 122 -15.47 -0.49 -12.20
N HIS A 123 -14.40 -1.28 -12.25
CA HIS A 123 -13.03 -0.75 -12.37
C HIS A 123 -12.88 0.20 -13.56
N ALA A 124 -13.40 -0.16 -14.74
CA ALA A 124 -13.33 0.68 -15.94
C ALA A 124 -14.17 1.97 -15.78
N ARG A 125 -15.33 1.89 -15.10
CA ARG A 125 -16.16 3.05 -14.81
C ARG A 125 -15.43 4.05 -13.92
N LEU A 126 -14.86 3.59 -12.80
CA LEU A 126 -14.12 4.44 -11.85
C LEU A 126 -12.82 4.98 -12.47
N ARG A 127 -12.06 4.15 -13.18
CA ARG A 127 -10.82 4.56 -13.86
C ARG A 127 -11.06 5.71 -14.83
N ARG A 128 -12.16 5.70 -15.59
CA ARG A 128 -12.50 6.78 -16.54
C ARG A 128 -12.69 8.13 -15.87
N LEU A 129 -13.16 8.18 -14.62
CA LEU A 129 -13.37 9.42 -13.88
C LEU A 129 -12.03 10.12 -13.56
N VAL A 130 -11.01 9.34 -13.21
CA VAL A 130 -9.69 9.88 -12.79
C VAL A 130 -8.67 9.98 -13.92
N SER A 131 -8.81 9.19 -14.99
CA SER A 131 -7.78 9.06 -16.05
C SER A 131 -7.43 10.37 -16.75
N ARG A 132 -8.35 11.34 -16.81
CA ARG A 132 -8.10 12.64 -17.47
C ARG A 132 -6.95 13.42 -16.84
N ALA A 133 -6.76 13.28 -15.53
CA ALA A 133 -5.67 13.91 -14.78
C ALA A 133 -4.29 13.26 -15.07
N PHE A 134 -4.27 12.07 -15.68
CA PHE A 134 -3.05 11.28 -15.95
C PHE A 134 -2.81 11.07 -17.44
N THR A 135 -3.31 11.97 -18.29
CA THR A 135 -3.00 11.95 -19.73
C THR A 135 -1.59 12.49 -19.98
N PRO A 136 -0.89 12.10 -21.07
CA PRO A 136 0.45 12.62 -21.36
C PRO A 136 0.55 14.14 -21.29
N ARG A 137 -0.42 14.86 -21.89
CA ARG A 137 -0.49 16.32 -21.83
C ARG A 137 -0.71 16.88 -20.41
N ALA A 138 -1.48 16.19 -19.58
CA ALA A 138 -1.67 16.59 -18.18
C ALA A 138 -0.39 16.33 -17.36
N THR A 139 0.27 15.20 -17.60
CA THR A 139 1.55 14.84 -16.98
C THR A 139 2.67 15.80 -17.38
N ASP A 140 2.73 16.24 -18.65
CA ASP A 140 3.71 17.23 -19.11
C ASP A 140 3.53 18.57 -18.39
N ARG A 141 2.29 19.04 -18.19
CA ARG A 141 2.04 20.26 -17.38
C ARG A 141 2.39 20.07 -15.91
N LEU A 142 2.21 18.86 -15.40
CA LEU A 142 2.56 18.54 -14.02
C LEU A 142 4.08 18.51 -13.82
N ARG A 143 4.87 18.19 -14.85
CA ARG A 143 6.33 18.21 -14.79
C ARG A 143 6.85 19.58 -14.35
N ASP A 144 6.48 20.64 -15.06
CA ASP A 144 6.93 22.00 -14.75
C ASP A 144 6.57 22.36 -13.30
N ARG A 145 5.36 21.97 -12.87
CA ARG A 145 4.90 22.20 -11.50
C ARG A 145 5.66 21.37 -10.46
N ILE A 146 6.02 20.13 -10.77
CA ILE A 146 6.87 19.28 -9.91
C ILE A 146 8.26 19.91 -9.78
N GLU A 147 8.84 20.44 -10.86
CA GLU A 147 10.13 21.12 -10.82
C GLU A 147 10.09 22.35 -9.91
N GLU A 148 9.04 23.17 -9.98
CA GLU A 148 8.83 24.29 -9.06
C GLU A 148 8.72 23.84 -7.59
N ILE A 149 7.95 22.77 -7.32
CA ILE A 149 7.80 22.21 -5.97
C ILE A 149 9.15 21.71 -5.45
N VAL A 150 9.87 20.93 -6.26
CA VAL A 150 11.17 20.36 -5.89
C VAL A 150 12.17 21.47 -5.61
N ASN A 151 12.27 22.48 -6.48
CA ASN A 151 13.17 23.61 -6.27
C ASN A 151 12.82 24.36 -4.98
N GLY A 152 11.54 24.63 -4.72
CA GLY A 152 11.12 25.28 -3.48
C GLY A 152 11.44 24.46 -2.22
N VAL A 153 11.32 23.14 -2.27
CA VAL A 153 11.73 22.26 -1.15
C VAL A 153 13.26 22.25 -1.00
N LEU A 154 14.02 22.32 -2.08
CA LEU A 154 15.49 22.40 -2.03
C LEU A 154 15.98 23.75 -1.51
N ASP A 155 15.35 24.86 -1.92
CA ASP A 155 15.67 26.20 -1.45
C ASP A 155 15.50 26.32 0.08
N ASP A 156 14.48 25.65 0.64
CA ASP A 156 14.27 25.59 2.09
C ASP A 156 15.44 24.88 2.82
N LEU A 157 16.18 24.00 2.14
CA LEU A 157 17.29 23.21 2.70
C LEU A 157 18.66 23.87 2.50
N ASP A 158 18.77 24.86 1.60
CA ASP A 158 20.06 25.46 1.22
C ASP A 158 20.78 26.15 2.39
N SER A 159 20.02 26.53 3.43
CA SER A 159 20.56 27.13 4.66
C SER A 159 21.04 26.12 5.72
N GLU A 160 20.79 24.82 5.53
CA GLU A 160 21.14 23.77 6.48
C GLU A 160 22.45 23.06 6.10
N THR A 161 23.37 22.91 7.06
CA THR A 161 24.60 22.13 6.84
C THR A 161 24.38 20.62 6.91
N HIS A 162 23.32 20.19 7.59
CA HIS A 162 22.89 18.81 7.75
C HIS A 162 21.37 18.76 7.79
N CYS A 163 20.76 17.90 6.97
CA CYS A 163 19.32 17.67 6.97
C CYS A 163 19.00 16.17 6.93
N ASP A 164 17.84 15.78 7.46
CA ASP A 164 17.26 14.46 7.21
C ASP A 164 16.57 14.49 5.84
N LEU A 165 17.22 13.93 4.81
CA LEU A 165 16.69 13.94 3.45
C LEU A 165 15.33 13.23 3.32
N ILE A 166 15.02 12.25 4.18
CA ILE A 166 13.72 11.55 4.14
C ILE A 166 12.62 12.48 4.66
N ALA A 167 12.80 13.00 5.87
CA ALA A 167 11.82 13.86 6.52
C ALA A 167 11.67 15.21 5.79
N SER A 168 12.79 15.80 5.37
CA SER A 168 12.82 17.16 4.85
C SER A 168 12.58 17.26 3.33
N TYR A 169 12.84 16.19 2.57
CA TYR A 169 12.70 16.20 1.10
C TYR A 169 11.82 15.06 0.57
N ALA A 170 12.24 13.80 0.75
CA ALA A 170 11.65 12.66 0.02
C ALA A 170 10.19 12.39 0.41
N SER A 171 9.81 12.63 1.66
CA SER A 171 8.42 12.52 2.12
C SER A 171 7.58 13.74 1.74
N ARG A 172 8.19 14.93 1.69
CA ARG A 172 7.52 16.21 1.42
C ARG A 172 7.10 16.35 -0.04
N VAL A 173 7.99 16.06 -0.98
CA VAL A 173 7.72 16.25 -2.42
C VAL A 173 6.46 15.51 -2.88
N PRO A 174 6.26 14.19 -2.64
CA PRO A 174 5.06 13.49 -3.09
C PRO A 174 3.76 14.02 -2.46
N ILE A 175 3.83 14.52 -1.22
CA ILE A 175 2.68 15.10 -0.50
C ILE A 175 2.28 16.43 -1.14
N GLU A 176 3.24 17.31 -1.44
CA GLU A 176 2.95 18.58 -2.11
C GLU A 176 2.42 18.37 -3.53
N VAL A 177 3.01 17.42 -4.27
CA VAL A 177 2.55 17.08 -5.64
C VAL A 177 1.11 16.54 -5.63
N ILE A 178 0.76 15.62 -4.73
CA ILE A 178 -0.61 15.10 -4.68
C ILE A 178 -1.60 16.17 -4.19
N ALA A 179 -1.19 17.06 -3.27
CA ALA A 179 -2.03 18.17 -2.81
C ALA A 179 -2.35 19.14 -3.96
N GLU A 180 -1.36 19.48 -4.78
CA GLU A 180 -1.51 20.28 -5.99
C GLU A 180 -2.46 19.62 -6.99
N MET A 181 -2.29 18.32 -7.26
CA MET A 181 -3.18 17.56 -8.15
C MET A 181 -4.62 17.51 -7.65
N LEU A 182 -4.83 17.51 -6.33
CA LEU A 182 -6.14 17.56 -5.70
C LEU A 182 -6.72 18.99 -5.60
N GLY A 183 -5.98 20.01 -6.02
CA GLY A 183 -6.38 21.42 -5.92
C GLY A 183 -6.47 21.91 -4.48
N ILE A 184 -5.73 21.28 -3.55
CA ILE A 184 -5.70 21.69 -2.15
C ILE A 184 -4.85 22.97 -2.05
N PRO A 185 -5.41 24.11 -1.60
CA PRO A 185 -4.68 25.37 -1.52
C PRO A 185 -3.44 25.24 -0.63
N GLY A 186 -2.31 25.78 -1.12
CA GLY A 186 -0.94 25.63 -0.60
C GLY A 186 -0.79 25.49 0.91
N ARG A 187 -0.99 24.28 1.41
CA ARG A 187 -0.57 23.89 2.75
C ARG A 187 0.91 23.58 2.64
N ARG A 188 1.79 24.54 2.95
CA ARG A 188 3.17 24.21 3.35
C ARG A 188 3.05 23.29 4.54
N TYR A 189 3.28 22.01 4.33
CA TYR A 189 3.31 21.05 5.42
C TYR A 189 4.44 21.48 6.36
N PRO A 190 4.17 21.63 7.68
CA PRO A 190 5.24 21.99 8.60
C PRO A 190 6.32 20.91 8.51
N ALA A 191 7.58 21.34 8.34
CA ALA A 191 8.73 20.46 8.44
C ALA A 191 8.56 19.61 9.70
N SER A 192 8.40 18.29 9.55
CA SER A 192 8.09 17.41 10.67
C SER A 192 9.19 17.56 11.71
N THR A 193 8.86 18.13 12.86
CA THR A 193 9.78 18.33 13.97
C THR A 193 10.19 16.95 14.50
N ASN A 194 11.39 16.54 14.10
CA ASN A 194 12.28 15.57 14.71
C ASN A 194 11.66 14.63 15.77
N SER A 195 11.26 13.42 15.34
CA SER A 195 11.09 12.28 16.24
C SER A 195 12.14 11.24 15.85
N LEU A 196 13.26 11.28 16.60
CA LEU A 196 14.34 10.30 16.57
C LEU A 196 13.78 8.88 16.74
N ILE A 197 13.68 8.13 15.64
CA ILE A 197 13.61 6.67 15.68
C ILE A 197 15.05 6.19 15.51
N PRO A 198 15.73 5.70 16.57
CA PRO A 198 17.06 5.15 16.42
C PRO A 198 16.99 3.88 15.56
N ALA A 199 17.82 3.82 14.52
CA ALA A 199 18.02 2.61 13.74
C ALA A 199 18.63 1.53 14.65
N PRO A 200 18.06 0.30 14.70
CA PRO A 200 18.73 -0.80 15.37
C PRO A 200 19.95 -1.24 14.56
N ASN A 201 21.09 -1.36 15.24
CA ASN A 201 22.30 -1.97 14.71
C ASN A 201 22.04 -3.46 14.42
N CYS A 202 22.60 -3.95 13.31
CA CYS A 202 22.58 -5.36 12.92
C CYS A 202 23.22 -6.27 13.98
#